data_AF-U6LFZ8-F1
#
_entry.id   AF-U6LFZ8-F1
#
_cell.length_a   1.000
_cell.length_b   1.000
_cell.length_c   1.000
_cell.angle_alpha   90.00
_cell.angle_beta   90.00
_cell.angle_gamma   90.00
#
_symmetry.space_group_name_H-M   'P 1'
#
loop_
_entity.id
_entity.type
_entity.pdbx_description
1 polymer ?
#
loop_
_entity_poly.entity_id
_entity_poly.type
_entity_poly.pdbx_seq_one_letter_code
_entity_poly.pdbx_strand_id
1 'polypeptide(L)'
;MQDSQGLLELEEKREKENKEKKTKININENRKRTVHTLDAVSNALCKVADAAELIRSVHPSAEWQAAGAQVVYEVQHFMSVANFNDSIYQRLREGEDAENTAQNGADPAAAAAAATAAAAAAAELTKEETKALRAMREAMEQQGVHLSPEEKERLLLLLERESSAAAAAAQAQQQPPQMEISVDRLLAAGVPSGLIALRTAELQQQQQQQQQQQQQRGLLSLWGRRKSKKVVSITVYADDEFSKALLRTCTDAGLRREIYSLSDCDKDRDIPSL
;
A
#
# COMPACT_ATOMS: atom_id res chain seq x y z
N MET A 1 41.30 -40.76 47.36
CA MET A 1 41.50 -40.41 45.93
C MET A 1 40.19 -40.28 45.15
N GLN A 2 39.07 -40.88 45.58
CA GLN A 2 37.76 -40.74 44.89
C GLN A 2 37.12 -39.34 45.04
N ASP A 3 37.32 -38.62 46.15
CA ASP A 3 36.74 -37.28 46.35
C ASP A 3 37.29 -36.18 45.43
N SER A 4 38.51 -36.35 44.90
CA SER A 4 39.13 -35.34 44.04
C SER A 4 38.61 -35.35 42.60
N GLN A 5 38.05 -36.47 42.14
CA GLN A 5 37.46 -36.57 40.79
C GLN A 5 36.07 -35.93 40.72
N GLY A 6 35.24 -36.11 41.75
CA GLY A 6 33.90 -35.51 41.79
C GLY A 6 33.91 -33.97 41.86
N LEU A 7 34.95 -33.38 42.47
CA LEU A 7 35.07 -31.92 42.58
C LEU A 7 35.41 -31.27 41.21
N LEU A 8 36.27 -31.92 40.42
CA LEU A 8 36.65 -31.47 39.08
C LEU A 8 35.47 -31.55 38.09
N GLU A 9 34.67 -32.62 38.15
CA GLU A 9 33.48 -32.76 37.30
C GLU A 9 32.40 -31.72 37.62
N LEU A 10 32.26 -31.32 38.90
CA LEU A 10 31.34 -30.27 39.32
C LEU A 10 31.79 -28.88 38.85
N GLU A 11 33.09 -28.59 38.87
CA GLU A 11 33.64 -27.32 38.38
C GLU A 11 33.47 -27.20 36.86
N GLU A 12 33.79 -28.25 36.10
CA GLU A 12 33.63 -28.26 34.64
C GLU A 12 32.15 -28.08 34.23
N LYS A 13 31.23 -28.69 34.99
CA LYS A 13 29.78 -28.52 34.77
C LYS A 13 29.34 -27.08 35.05
N ARG A 14 29.80 -26.47 36.15
CA ARG A 14 29.49 -25.07 36.47
C ARG A 14 30.05 -24.09 35.43
N GLU A 15 31.23 -24.35 34.89
CA GLU A 15 31.82 -23.53 33.83
C GLU A 15 31.02 -23.61 32.53
N LYS A 16 30.60 -24.81 32.12
CA LYS A 16 29.73 -25.01 30.96
C LYS A 16 28.39 -24.28 31.12
N GLU A 17 27.74 -24.44 32.28
CA GLU A 17 26.48 -23.75 32.59
C GLU A 17 26.63 -22.22 32.59
N ASN A 18 27.73 -21.69 33.13
CA ASN A 18 27.98 -20.25 33.15
C ASN A 18 28.25 -19.70 31.74
N LYS A 19 28.98 -20.42 30.90
CA LYS A 19 29.25 -20.04 29.50
C LYS A 19 27.98 -20.03 28.66
N GLU A 20 27.11 -21.01 28.87
CA GLU A 20 25.81 -21.09 28.21
C GLU A 20 24.88 -19.94 28.64
N LYS A 21 24.77 -19.68 29.95
CA LYS A 21 23.99 -18.55 30.49
C LYS A 21 24.46 -17.21 29.94
N LYS A 22 25.78 -16.97 29.90
CA LYS A 22 26.36 -15.73 29.36
C LYS A 22 26.04 -15.53 27.87
N THR A 23 26.04 -16.62 27.10
CA THR A 23 25.71 -16.58 25.67
C THR A 23 24.23 -16.24 25.46
N LYS A 24 23.33 -16.87 26.23
CA LYS A 24 21.87 -16.63 26.17
C LYS A 24 21.50 -15.18 26.52
N ILE A 25 22.10 -14.61 27.56
CA ILE A 25 21.87 -13.20 27.95
C ILE A 25 22.28 -12.25 26.82
N ASN A 26 23.44 -12.46 26.20
CA ASN A 26 23.94 -11.61 25.12
C ASN A 26 23.03 -11.65 23.87
N ILE A 27 22.50 -12.82 23.53
CA ILE A 27 21.56 -12.97 22.41
C ILE A 27 20.27 -12.19 22.68
N ASN A 28 19.74 -12.26 23.89
CA ASN A 28 18.46 -11.62 24.22
C ASN A 28 18.56 -10.09 24.24
N GLU A 29 19.63 -9.55 24.82
CA GLU A 29 19.93 -8.11 24.78
C GLU A 29 20.06 -7.60 23.33
N ASN A 30 20.73 -8.37 22.47
CA ASN A 30 20.84 -8.02 21.05
C ASN A 30 19.48 -8.07 20.33
N ARG A 31 18.61 -9.03 20.65
CA ARG A 31 17.25 -9.11 20.11
C ARG A 31 16.41 -7.92 20.55
N LYS A 32 16.38 -7.60 21.84
CA LYS A 32 15.68 -6.42 22.37
C LYS A 32 16.14 -5.14 21.68
N ARG A 33 17.45 -4.95 21.59
CA ARG A 33 18.03 -3.80 20.89
C ARG A 33 17.61 -3.76 19.42
N THR A 34 17.59 -4.89 18.74
CA THR A 34 17.16 -4.99 17.33
C THR A 34 15.70 -4.57 17.18
N VAL A 35 14.79 -5.12 17.99
CA VAL A 35 13.35 -4.79 17.97
C VAL A 35 13.15 -3.30 18.23
N HIS A 36 13.73 -2.75 19.30
CA HIS A 36 13.59 -1.33 19.61
C HIS A 36 14.18 -0.41 18.54
N THR A 37 15.29 -0.81 17.91
CA THR A 37 15.90 -0.01 16.84
C THR A 37 15.01 -0.01 15.60
N LEU A 38 14.48 -1.17 15.20
CA LEU A 38 13.58 -1.28 14.05
C LEU A 38 12.24 -0.57 14.29
N ASP A 39 11.70 -0.66 15.50
CA ASP A 39 10.50 0.06 15.90
C ASP A 39 10.72 1.58 15.87
N ALA A 40 11.83 2.07 16.42
CA ALA A 40 12.16 3.49 16.42
C ALA A 40 12.32 4.04 15.00
N VAL A 41 12.99 3.29 14.12
CA VAL A 41 13.14 3.66 12.69
C VAL A 41 11.79 3.67 11.99
N SER A 42 10.99 2.60 12.15
CA SER A 42 9.64 2.52 11.57
C SER A 42 8.75 3.68 12.04
N ASN A 43 8.74 3.99 13.32
CA ASN A 43 7.97 5.10 13.89
C ASN A 43 8.41 6.46 13.34
N ALA A 44 9.71 6.67 13.14
CA ALA A 44 10.22 7.89 12.52
C ALA A 44 9.78 8.01 11.05
N LEU A 45 9.89 6.93 10.28
CA LEU A 45 9.47 6.89 8.87
C LEU A 45 7.97 7.09 8.71
N CYS A 46 7.14 6.43 9.53
CA CYS A 46 5.68 6.59 9.50
C CYS A 46 5.26 8.02 9.78
N LYS A 47 5.85 8.70 10.77
CA LYS A 47 5.55 10.11 11.05
C LYS A 47 5.82 11.03 9.85
N VAL A 48 6.91 10.77 9.13
CA VAL A 48 7.26 11.53 7.91
C VAL A 48 6.30 11.19 6.78
N ALA A 49 6.01 9.90 6.56
CA ALA A 49 5.10 9.44 5.52
C ALA A 49 3.68 9.99 5.74
N ASP A 50 3.12 9.88 6.95
CA ASP A 50 1.77 10.35 7.27
C ASP A 50 1.62 11.86 7.04
N ALA A 51 2.63 12.65 7.42
CA ALA A 51 2.64 14.08 7.17
C ALA A 51 2.70 14.40 5.67
N ALA A 52 3.55 13.69 4.92
CA ALA A 52 3.69 13.86 3.48
C ALA A 52 2.42 13.42 2.72
N GLU A 53 1.79 12.32 3.13
CA GLU A 53 0.51 11.82 2.66
C GLU A 53 -0.61 12.84 2.83
N LEU A 54 -0.67 13.47 4.01
CA LEU A 54 -1.62 14.55 4.28
C LEU A 54 -1.38 15.72 3.33
N ILE A 55 -0.14 16.21 3.23
CA ILE A 55 0.22 17.35 2.39
C ILE A 55 -0.14 17.09 0.92
N ARG A 56 0.23 15.92 0.37
CA ARG A 56 -0.06 15.60 -1.04
C ARG A 56 -1.55 15.48 -1.36
N SER A 57 -2.37 15.17 -0.35
CA SER A 57 -3.80 14.93 -0.53
C SER A 57 -4.65 16.19 -0.35
N VAL A 58 -4.28 17.10 0.55
CA VAL A 58 -5.17 18.21 0.95
C VAL A 58 -4.60 19.60 0.72
N HIS A 59 -3.29 19.75 0.50
CA HIS A 59 -2.69 21.08 0.41
C HIS A 59 -3.11 21.80 -0.87
N PRO A 60 -3.47 23.10 -0.84
CA PRO A 60 -3.99 23.80 -2.02
C PRO A 60 -2.93 24.14 -3.08
N SER A 61 -1.65 24.20 -2.68
CA SER A 61 -0.54 24.45 -3.61
C SER A 61 -0.03 23.14 -4.23
N ALA A 62 0.01 23.10 -5.56
CA ALA A 62 0.52 21.97 -6.34
C ALA A 62 2.01 21.67 -6.09
N GLU A 63 2.81 22.69 -5.76
CA GLU A 63 4.24 22.52 -5.43
C GLU A 63 4.40 21.67 -4.16
N TRP A 64 3.62 21.98 -3.12
CA TRP A 64 3.61 21.22 -1.88
C TRP A 64 3.03 19.82 -2.08
N GLN A 65 2.03 19.67 -2.95
CA GLN A 65 1.51 18.35 -3.28
C GLN A 65 2.58 17.47 -3.94
N ALA A 66 3.32 18.03 -4.89
CA ALA A 66 4.44 17.35 -5.55
C ALA A 66 5.57 17.01 -4.56
N ALA A 67 5.92 17.93 -3.66
CA ALA A 67 6.92 17.69 -2.62
C ALA A 67 6.48 16.57 -1.66
N GLY A 68 5.21 16.55 -1.25
CA GLY A 68 4.65 15.47 -0.44
C GLY A 68 4.70 14.12 -1.16
N ALA A 69 4.34 14.08 -2.45
CA ALA A 69 4.45 12.87 -3.25
C ALA A 69 5.89 12.35 -3.36
N GLN A 70 6.87 13.25 -3.52
CA GLN A 70 8.29 12.88 -3.57
C GLN A 70 8.77 12.27 -2.24
N VAL A 71 8.40 12.85 -1.10
CA VAL A 71 8.77 12.31 0.22
C VAL A 71 8.17 10.93 0.44
N VAL A 72 6.90 10.71 0.08
CA VAL A 72 6.26 9.39 0.16
C VAL A 72 7.02 8.36 -0.68
N TYR A 73 7.39 8.73 -1.91
CA TYR A 73 8.18 7.87 -2.79
C TYR A 73 9.53 7.48 -2.16
N GLU A 74 10.26 8.45 -1.61
CA GLU A 74 11.56 8.20 -0.97
C GLU A 74 11.45 7.32 0.28
N VAL A 75 10.45 7.53 1.13
CA VAL A 75 10.20 6.69 2.31
C VAL A 75 9.84 5.27 1.88
N GLN A 76 8.96 5.11 0.90
CA GLN A 76 8.57 3.80 0.37
C GLN A 76 9.78 3.06 -0.23
N HIS A 77 10.62 3.77 -0.99
CA HIS A 77 11.85 3.20 -1.54
C HIS A 77 12.79 2.73 -0.44
N PHE A 78 13.02 3.55 0.60
CA PHE A 78 13.84 3.17 1.75
C PHE A 78 13.28 1.92 2.46
N MET A 79 11.97 1.86 2.72
CA MET A 79 11.32 0.71 3.37
C MET A 79 11.50 -0.57 2.54
N SER A 80 11.36 -0.48 1.21
CA SER A 80 11.61 -1.62 0.32
C SER A 80 13.05 -2.13 0.46
N VAL A 81 14.04 -1.25 0.36
CA VAL A 81 15.46 -1.64 0.51
C VAL A 81 15.74 -2.26 1.89
N ALA A 82 15.18 -1.69 2.95
CA ALA A 82 15.36 -2.19 4.31
C ALA A 82 14.75 -3.60 4.49
N ASN A 83 13.55 -3.83 3.95
CA ASN A 83 12.86 -5.11 4.08
C ASN A 83 13.45 -6.23 3.23
N PHE A 84 14.20 -5.91 2.17
CA PHE A 84 14.98 -6.89 1.40
C PHE A 84 16.38 -7.16 1.96
N ASN A 85 16.74 -6.57 3.11
CA ASN A 85 18.07 -6.72 3.68
C ASN A 85 18.26 -8.07 4.39
N ASP A 86 19.06 -8.96 3.80
CA ASP A 86 19.32 -10.30 4.34
C ASP A 86 19.93 -10.26 5.76
N SER A 87 20.73 -9.25 6.10
CA SER A 87 21.37 -9.14 7.42
C SER A 87 20.37 -8.78 8.53
N ILE A 88 19.37 -7.94 8.22
CA ILE A 88 18.28 -7.63 9.16
C ILE A 88 17.42 -8.88 9.35
N TYR A 89 17.09 -9.56 8.25
CA TYR A 89 16.30 -10.79 8.27
C TYR A 89 16.97 -11.90 9.10
N GLN A 90 18.27 -12.13 8.89
CA GLN A 90 19.04 -13.13 9.66
C GLN A 90 18.99 -12.84 11.17
N ARG A 91 19.19 -11.58 11.59
CA ARG A 91 19.11 -11.20 13.01
C ARG A 91 17.73 -11.41 13.62
N LEU A 92 16.66 -11.23 12.84
CA LEU A 92 15.29 -11.53 13.29
C LEU A 92 15.06 -13.04 13.40
N ARG A 93 15.71 -13.85 12.56
CA ARG A 93 15.56 -15.31 12.55
C ARG A 93 16.34 -16.02 13.66
N GLU A 94 17.56 -15.57 13.96
CA GLU A 94 18.47 -16.15 14.97
C GLU A 94 17.84 -16.31 16.37
N GLY A 95 16.78 -15.56 16.66
CA GLY A 95 16.06 -15.61 17.94
C GLY A 95 15.05 -16.76 18.11
N GLU A 96 14.46 -17.29 17.04
CA GLU A 96 13.41 -18.33 17.14
C GLU A 96 13.97 -19.76 17.09
N ASP A 97 15.07 -19.99 16.36
CA ASP A 97 15.70 -21.33 16.28
C ASP A 97 16.20 -21.81 17.66
N ALA A 98 16.54 -20.89 18.56
CA ALA A 98 16.90 -21.16 19.95
C ALA A 98 15.68 -21.51 20.84
N GLU A 99 14.49 -20.97 20.56
CA GLU A 99 13.25 -21.22 21.32
C GLU A 99 12.56 -22.52 20.87
N ASN A 100 12.49 -22.79 19.56
CA ASN A 100 11.87 -24.01 19.01
C ASN A 100 12.65 -25.29 19.37
N THR A 101 13.97 -25.19 19.57
CA THR A 101 14.80 -26.33 20.01
C THR A 101 14.57 -26.69 21.49
N ALA A 102 14.21 -25.73 22.34
CA ALA A 102 13.97 -25.96 23.77
C ALA A 102 12.59 -26.58 24.06
N GLN A 103 11.62 -26.42 23.15
CA GLN A 103 10.23 -26.84 23.35
C GLN A 103 9.98 -28.32 22.99
N ASN A 104 10.94 -28.98 22.34
CA ASN A 104 10.87 -30.40 21.96
C ASN A 104 11.56 -31.36 22.94
N GLY A 105 11.99 -30.89 24.12
CA GLY A 105 12.52 -31.78 25.16
C GLY A 105 12.70 -31.09 26.50
N ALA A 106 11.69 -31.13 27.38
CA ALA A 106 11.89 -30.87 28.80
C ALA A 106 10.84 -31.57 29.69
N ASP A 107 11.34 -32.38 30.62
CA ASP A 107 10.60 -33.02 31.72
C ASP A 107 10.02 -31.97 32.72
N PRO A 108 8.83 -32.22 33.30
CA PRO A 108 8.06 -31.24 34.10
C PRO A 108 8.61 -30.94 35.51
N ALA A 109 9.74 -31.50 35.93
CA ALA A 109 10.27 -31.31 37.29
C ALA A 109 11.15 -30.05 37.48
N ALA A 110 11.57 -29.38 36.40
CA ALA A 110 12.40 -28.17 36.46
C ALA A 110 11.61 -26.88 36.74
N ALA A 111 10.27 -26.94 36.80
CA ALA A 111 9.39 -25.79 36.95
C ALA A 111 9.45 -25.12 38.34
N ALA A 112 9.91 -25.81 39.39
CA ALA A 112 9.98 -25.25 40.75
C ALA A 112 11.22 -24.36 40.98
N ALA A 113 12.25 -24.45 40.14
CA ALA A 113 13.41 -23.54 40.16
C ALA A 113 13.12 -22.20 39.45
N ALA A 114 11.98 -22.10 38.77
CA ALA A 114 11.59 -20.93 37.98
C ALA A 114 11.30 -19.67 38.81
N ALA A 115 11.08 -19.79 40.13
CA ALA A 115 10.82 -18.65 41.01
C ALA A 115 12.09 -17.82 41.31
N THR A 116 13.29 -18.41 41.20
CA THR A 116 14.57 -17.68 41.37
C THR A 116 15.06 -17.03 40.07
N ALA A 117 14.40 -17.31 38.94
CA ALA A 117 14.67 -16.74 37.62
C ALA A 117 14.07 -15.32 37.42
N ALA A 118 13.37 -14.77 38.43
CA ALA A 118 12.86 -13.39 38.38
C ALA A 118 13.97 -12.32 38.28
N ALA A 119 15.22 -12.64 38.66
CA ALA A 119 16.39 -11.79 38.42
C ALA A 119 16.96 -11.89 36.99
N ALA A 120 16.53 -12.86 36.18
CA ALA A 120 16.87 -13.01 34.76
C ALA A 120 15.84 -12.32 33.83
N ALA A 121 14.83 -11.65 34.39
CA ALA A 121 13.78 -10.93 33.68
C ALA A 121 14.28 -9.67 32.93
N ALA A 122 15.53 -9.25 33.13
CA ALA A 122 16.15 -8.21 32.30
C ALA A 122 16.42 -8.70 30.87
N ALA A 123 16.59 -10.01 30.66
CA ALA A 123 16.92 -10.55 29.35
C ALA A 123 15.69 -10.89 28.51
N GLU A 124 14.59 -11.41 29.06
CA GLU A 124 13.47 -11.92 28.24
C GLU A 124 12.65 -10.83 27.54
N LEU A 125 12.42 -11.01 26.24
CA LEU A 125 11.51 -10.18 25.44
C LEU A 125 10.11 -10.21 26.05
N THR A 126 9.43 -9.07 26.08
CA THR A 126 8.01 -9.03 26.43
C THR A 126 7.17 -9.79 25.39
N LYS A 127 5.96 -10.21 25.75
CA LYS A 127 5.04 -10.86 24.81
C LYS A 127 4.76 -10.00 23.57
N GLU A 128 4.73 -8.69 23.74
CA GLU A 128 4.53 -7.73 22.65
C GLU A 128 5.77 -7.64 21.77
N GLU A 129 6.97 -7.57 22.35
CA GLU A 129 8.23 -7.57 21.61
C GLU A 129 8.41 -8.86 20.79
N THR A 130 8.07 -10.02 21.35
CA THR A 130 8.10 -11.30 20.61
C THR A 130 7.14 -11.28 19.42
N LYS A 131 5.92 -10.76 19.61
CA LYS A 131 4.94 -10.63 18.52
C LYS A 131 5.42 -9.65 17.46
N ALA A 132 5.97 -8.50 17.87
CA ALA A 132 6.50 -7.49 16.97
C ALA A 132 7.65 -8.05 16.11
N LEU A 133 8.58 -8.76 16.73
CA LEU A 133 9.70 -9.41 16.05
C LEU A 133 9.20 -10.42 14.99
N ARG A 134 8.22 -11.27 15.36
CA ARG A 134 7.61 -12.21 14.42
C ARG A 134 6.92 -11.49 13.26
N ALA A 135 6.11 -10.47 13.55
CA ALA A 135 5.40 -9.71 12.53
C ALA A 135 6.35 -8.98 11.56
N MET A 136 7.43 -8.39 12.07
CA MET A 136 8.47 -7.77 11.25
C MET A 136 9.12 -8.79 10.32
N ARG A 137 9.44 -9.99 10.81
CA ARG A 137 9.99 -11.06 9.98
C ARG A 137 9.00 -11.51 8.91
N GLU A 138 7.78 -11.83 9.30
CA GLU A 138 6.73 -12.28 8.37
C GLU A 138 6.50 -11.24 7.26
N ALA A 139 6.55 -9.94 7.59
CA ALA A 139 6.47 -8.87 6.60
C ALA A 139 7.64 -8.90 5.60
N MET A 140 8.88 -9.11 6.07
CA MET A 140 10.03 -9.27 5.17
C MET A 140 9.92 -10.55 4.31
N GLU A 141 9.38 -11.64 4.86
CA GLU A 141 9.14 -12.88 4.14
C GLU A 141 8.08 -12.71 3.04
N GLN A 142 6.99 -12.01 3.33
CA GLN A 142 5.97 -11.65 2.35
C GLN A 142 6.54 -10.79 1.21
N GLN A 143 7.56 -9.97 1.49
CA GLN A 143 8.28 -9.21 0.48
C GLN A 143 9.32 -10.05 -0.28
N GLY A 144 9.56 -11.30 0.11
CA GLY A 144 10.45 -12.20 -0.62
C GLY A 144 11.92 -12.06 -0.24
N VAL A 145 12.24 -11.57 0.97
CA VAL A 145 13.65 -11.49 1.43
C VAL A 145 14.36 -12.84 1.40
N HIS A 146 13.63 -13.93 1.66
CA HIS A 146 14.14 -15.30 1.75
C HIS A 146 14.33 -15.98 0.40
N LEU A 147 13.86 -15.36 -0.69
CA LEU A 147 13.91 -15.92 -2.03
C LEU A 147 15.35 -15.95 -2.57
N SER A 148 15.62 -16.89 -3.48
CA SER A 148 16.88 -16.88 -4.24
C SER A 148 16.98 -15.63 -5.13
N PRO A 149 18.19 -15.23 -5.58
CA PRO A 149 18.34 -14.07 -6.46
C PRO A 149 17.50 -14.16 -7.74
N GLU A 150 17.38 -15.35 -8.34
CA GLU A 150 16.58 -15.60 -9.54
C GLU A 150 15.07 -15.41 -9.27
N GLU A 151 14.58 -15.88 -8.12
CA GLU A 151 13.19 -15.69 -7.70
C GLU A 151 12.90 -14.23 -7.31
N LYS A 152 13.87 -13.52 -6.70
CA LYS A 152 13.77 -12.08 -6.41
C LYS A 152 13.64 -11.28 -7.70
N GLU A 153 14.44 -11.58 -8.72
CA GLU A 153 14.33 -10.93 -10.03
C GLU A 153 12.95 -11.17 -10.68
N ARG A 154 12.46 -12.42 -10.63
CA ARG A 154 11.11 -12.75 -11.11
C ARG A 154 10.01 -12.00 -10.34
N LEU A 155 10.14 -11.89 -9.01
CA LEU A 155 9.19 -11.15 -8.18
C LEU A 155 9.16 -9.66 -8.54
N LEU A 156 10.32 -9.04 -8.72
CA LEU A 156 10.43 -7.62 -9.12
C LEU A 156 9.73 -7.37 -10.47
N LEU A 157 9.93 -8.25 -11.45
CA LEU A 157 9.23 -8.16 -12.74
C LEU A 157 7.71 -8.27 -12.60
N LEU A 158 7.21 -9.12 -11.69
CA LEU A 158 5.78 -9.24 -11.44
C LEU A 158 5.21 -7.99 -10.75
N LEU A 159 5.92 -7.43 -9.76
CA LEU A 159 5.51 -6.20 -9.08
C LEU A 159 5.49 -5.00 -10.03
N GLU A 160 6.45 -4.89 -10.95
CA GLU A 160 6.45 -3.84 -11.98
C GLU A 160 5.24 -3.97 -12.91
N ARG A 161 4.92 -5.21 -13.34
CA ARG A 161 3.72 -5.48 -14.15
C ARG A 161 2.43 -5.17 -13.40
N GLU A 162 2.33 -5.55 -12.13
CA GLU A 162 1.19 -5.22 -11.28
C GLU A 162 1.01 -3.71 -11.15
N SER A 163 2.10 -2.99 -10.85
CA SER A 163 2.09 -1.52 -10.73
C SER A 163 1.63 -0.87 -12.05
N SER A 164 2.16 -1.31 -13.18
CA SER A 164 1.74 -0.83 -14.50
C SER A 164 0.27 -1.13 -14.78
N ALA A 165 -0.22 -2.31 -14.43
CA ALA A 165 -1.61 -2.70 -14.62
C ALA A 165 -2.56 -1.88 -13.72
N ALA A 166 -2.18 -1.66 -12.46
CA ALA A 166 -2.92 -0.82 -11.52
C ALA A 166 -2.99 0.65 -11.99
N ALA A 167 -1.87 1.19 -12.49
CA ALA A 167 -1.84 2.54 -13.08
C ALA A 167 -2.74 2.65 -14.31
N ALA A 168 -2.70 1.66 -15.21
CA ALA A 168 -3.57 1.61 -16.38
C ALA A 168 -5.07 1.53 -15.98
N ALA A 169 -5.40 0.74 -14.96
CA ALA A 169 -6.76 0.64 -14.44
C ALA A 169 -7.23 1.97 -13.82
N ALA A 170 -6.39 2.63 -13.02
CA ALA A 170 -6.70 3.94 -12.45
C ALA A 170 -6.89 5.01 -13.53
N GLN A 171 -6.04 5.01 -14.56
CA GLN A 171 -6.19 5.92 -15.70
C GLN A 171 -7.48 5.65 -16.48
N ALA A 172 -7.83 4.38 -16.71
CA ALA A 172 -9.08 4.00 -17.36
C ALA A 172 -10.31 4.49 -16.56
N GLN A 173 -10.25 4.44 -15.22
CA GLN A 173 -11.31 4.97 -14.35
C GLN A 173 -11.43 6.50 -14.41
N GLN A 174 -10.33 7.22 -14.65
CA GLN A 174 -10.34 8.69 -14.79
C GLN A 174 -10.86 9.16 -16.16
N GLN A 175 -10.86 8.29 -17.16
CA GLN A 175 -11.38 8.57 -18.50
C GLN A 175 -12.54 7.63 -18.82
N PRO A 176 -13.71 7.82 -18.16
CA PRO A 176 -14.84 6.94 -18.38
C PRO A 176 -15.21 6.93 -19.88
N PRO A 177 -15.58 5.76 -20.44
CA PRO A 177 -16.06 5.67 -21.81
C PRO A 177 -17.09 6.75 -22.09
N GLN A 178 -16.94 7.45 -23.20
CA GLN A 178 -17.82 8.56 -23.57
C GLN A 178 -18.32 8.39 -25.01
N MET A 179 -19.50 8.92 -25.27
CA MET A 179 -20.01 9.06 -26.63
C MET A 179 -20.63 10.43 -26.85
N GLU A 180 -20.56 10.92 -28.08
CA GLU A 180 -21.28 12.12 -28.49
C GLU A 180 -22.60 11.77 -29.15
N ILE A 181 -23.69 12.37 -28.66
CA ILE A 181 -25.03 12.17 -29.21
C ILE A 181 -25.56 13.53 -29.66
N SER A 182 -26.10 13.62 -30.88
CA SER A 182 -26.69 14.87 -31.36
C SER A 182 -27.96 15.23 -30.58
N VAL A 183 -28.18 16.53 -30.38
CA VAL A 183 -29.39 17.04 -29.70
C VAL A 183 -30.65 16.59 -30.43
N ASP A 184 -30.63 16.62 -31.76
CA ASP A 184 -31.76 16.18 -32.58
C ASP A 184 -32.09 14.70 -32.39
N ARG A 185 -31.06 13.84 -32.26
CA ARG A 185 -31.25 12.40 -31.98
C ARG A 185 -31.86 12.19 -30.61
N LEU A 186 -31.42 12.93 -29.59
CA LEU A 186 -31.99 12.85 -28.24
C LEU A 186 -33.47 13.27 -28.23
N LEU A 187 -33.80 14.38 -28.91
CA LEU A 187 -35.19 14.84 -29.03
C LEU A 187 -36.05 13.84 -29.79
N ALA A 188 -35.57 13.30 -30.90
CA ALA A 188 -36.26 12.27 -31.67
C ALA A 188 -36.48 10.97 -30.87
N ALA A 189 -35.55 10.66 -29.96
CA ALA A 189 -35.62 9.53 -29.04
C ALA A 189 -36.52 9.79 -27.80
N GLY A 190 -37.29 10.88 -27.77
CA GLY A 190 -38.22 11.20 -26.70
C GLY A 190 -37.58 11.74 -25.41
N VAL A 191 -36.31 12.10 -25.44
CA VAL A 191 -35.63 12.68 -24.28
C VAL A 191 -36.18 14.09 -24.01
N PRO A 192 -36.58 14.41 -22.76
CA PRO A 192 -37.11 15.74 -22.43
C PRO A 192 -36.11 16.86 -22.73
N SER A 193 -36.56 17.92 -23.40
CA SER A 193 -35.72 19.10 -23.71
C SER A 193 -35.14 19.77 -22.46
N GLY A 194 -35.86 19.73 -21.33
CA GLY A 194 -35.36 20.22 -20.04
C GLY A 194 -34.14 19.45 -19.54
N LEU A 195 -34.08 18.13 -19.75
CA LEU A 195 -32.92 17.30 -19.38
C LEU A 195 -31.70 17.64 -20.25
N ILE A 196 -31.92 17.81 -21.56
CA ILE A 196 -30.90 18.22 -22.53
C ILE A 196 -30.36 19.62 -22.18
N ALA A 197 -31.25 20.56 -21.86
CA ALA A 197 -30.88 21.92 -21.47
C ALA A 197 -30.07 21.94 -20.18
N LEU A 198 -30.48 21.16 -19.17
CA LEU A 198 -29.75 21.03 -17.90
C LEU A 198 -28.32 20.55 -18.12
N ARG A 199 -28.15 19.46 -18.89
CA ARG A 199 -26.82 18.92 -19.19
C ARG A 199 -25.96 19.89 -19.99
N THR A 200 -26.56 20.58 -20.97
CA THR A 200 -25.86 21.59 -21.76
C THR A 200 -25.36 22.74 -20.88
N ALA A 201 -26.19 23.20 -19.95
CA ALA A 201 -25.83 24.24 -18.99
C ALA A 201 -24.71 23.77 -18.05
N GLU A 202 -24.76 22.54 -17.57
CA GLU A 202 -23.72 21.93 -16.74
C GLU A 202 -22.36 21.87 -17.47
N LEU A 203 -22.34 21.37 -18.71
CA LEU A 203 -21.11 21.32 -19.51
C LEU A 203 -20.55 22.72 -19.79
N GLN A 204 -21.42 23.69 -20.05
CA GLN A 204 -21.01 25.08 -20.24
C GLN A 204 -20.43 25.68 -18.96
N GLN A 205 -20.99 25.37 -17.79
CA GLN A 205 -20.48 25.81 -16.48
C GLN A 205 -19.10 25.20 -16.20
N GLN A 206 -18.93 23.89 -16.44
CA GLN A 206 -17.63 23.22 -16.28
C GLN A 206 -16.56 23.84 -17.19
N GLN A 207 -16.89 24.13 -18.46
CA GLN A 207 -15.96 24.77 -19.39
C GLN A 207 -15.56 26.18 -18.94
N GLN A 208 -16.50 26.97 -18.40
CA GLN A 208 -16.20 28.30 -17.85
C GLN A 208 -15.28 28.22 -16.63
N GLN A 209 -15.51 27.27 -15.72
CA GLN A 209 -14.65 27.07 -14.55
C GLN A 209 -13.23 26.68 -14.95
N GLN A 210 -13.06 25.78 -15.92
CA GLN A 210 -11.73 25.43 -16.44
C GLN A 210 -11.01 26.63 -17.06
N GLN A 211 -11.72 27.47 -17.83
CA GLN A 211 -11.14 28.70 -18.38
C GLN A 211 -10.70 29.68 -17.28
N GLN A 212 -11.50 29.85 -16.22
CA GLN A 212 -11.12 30.70 -15.10
C GLN A 212 -9.87 30.19 -14.37
N GLN A 213 -9.75 28.88 -14.17
CA GLN A 213 -8.55 28.28 -13.58
C GLN A 213 -7.31 28.47 -14.46
N GLN A 214 -7.46 28.37 -15.79
CA GLN A 214 -6.36 28.64 -16.73
C GLN A 214 -5.94 30.12 -16.72
N GLN A 215 -6.90 31.05 -16.61
CA GLN A 215 -6.60 32.48 -16.49
C GLN A 215 -5.85 32.81 -15.20
N GLN A 216 -6.19 32.16 -14.08
CA GLN A 216 -5.47 32.32 -12.81
C GLN A 216 -4.04 31.76 -12.86
N ARG A 217 -3.77 30.80 -13.75
CA ARG A 217 -2.42 30.23 -13.99
C ARG A 217 -1.52 31.09 -14.89
N GLY A 218 -1.92 32.32 -15.23
CA GLY A 218 -1.02 33.33 -15.80
C GLY A 218 -0.73 33.21 -17.31
N LEU A 219 -1.42 32.34 -18.04
CA LEU A 219 -1.27 32.22 -19.49
C LEU A 219 -2.50 32.80 -20.22
N LEU A 220 -2.33 34.04 -20.71
CA LEU A 220 -3.07 34.72 -21.79
C LEU A 220 -4.49 35.26 -21.48
N SER A 221 -4.57 36.59 -21.31
CA SER A 221 -5.79 37.41 -21.34
C SER A 221 -6.25 37.83 -22.76
N LEU A 222 -5.74 37.19 -23.81
CA LEU A 222 -5.87 37.66 -25.21
C LEU A 222 -6.92 36.93 -26.08
N TRP A 223 -7.91 36.26 -25.49
CA TRP A 223 -8.95 35.57 -26.26
C TRP A 223 -10.21 36.43 -26.40
N GLY A 224 -10.36 37.05 -27.57
CA GLY A 224 -11.53 37.83 -27.96
C GLY A 224 -12.84 37.03 -27.91
N ARG A 225 -13.96 37.74 -27.70
CA ARG A 225 -15.34 37.22 -27.69
C ARG A 225 -15.61 36.29 -28.88
N ARG A 226 -15.43 34.98 -28.69
CA ARG A 226 -15.96 33.99 -29.62
C ARG A 226 -17.47 33.94 -29.42
N LYS A 227 -18.22 34.16 -30.51
CA LYS A 227 -19.67 33.98 -30.54
C LYS A 227 -19.96 32.53 -30.13
N SER A 228 -20.89 32.35 -29.19
CA SER A 228 -21.35 31.03 -28.74
C SER A 228 -21.85 30.25 -29.96
N LYS A 229 -21.17 29.16 -30.31
CA LYS A 229 -21.67 28.21 -31.32
C LYS A 229 -22.82 27.45 -30.68
N LYS A 230 -23.91 27.25 -31.44
CA LYS A 230 -25.00 26.36 -31.00
C LYS A 230 -24.41 24.98 -30.68
N VAL A 231 -24.77 24.44 -29.53
CA VAL A 231 -24.40 23.08 -29.13
C VAL A 231 -25.19 22.11 -30.01
N VAL A 232 -24.47 21.30 -30.80
CA VAL A 232 -25.06 20.35 -31.77
C VAL A 232 -25.02 18.92 -31.23
N SER A 233 -24.05 18.60 -30.38
CA SER A 233 -23.88 17.31 -29.72
C SER A 233 -23.68 17.47 -28.21
N ILE A 234 -24.03 16.42 -27.46
CA ILE A 234 -23.84 16.31 -26.02
C ILE A 234 -22.99 15.06 -25.75
N THR A 235 -21.98 15.22 -24.90
CA THR A 235 -21.17 14.12 -24.41
C THR A 235 -21.87 13.40 -23.26
N VAL A 236 -22.04 12.09 -23.43
CA VAL A 236 -22.57 11.16 -22.42
C VAL A 236 -21.42 10.30 -21.95
N TYR A 237 -21.21 10.23 -20.63
CA TYR A 237 -20.21 9.36 -20.02
C TYR A 237 -20.88 8.10 -19.48
N ALA A 238 -20.13 7.01 -19.45
CA ALA A 238 -20.54 5.80 -18.74
C ALA A 238 -20.82 6.13 -17.26
N ASP A 239 -21.92 5.59 -16.73
CA ASP A 239 -22.33 5.64 -15.32
C ASP A 239 -22.55 7.02 -14.68
N ASP A 240 -22.58 8.10 -15.46
CA ASP A 240 -22.96 9.42 -14.93
C ASP A 240 -24.48 9.56 -14.71
N GLU A 241 -24.90 10.55 -13.93
CA GLU A 241 -26.34 10.75 -13.65
C GLU A 241 -27.15 11.07 -14.91
N PHE A 242 -26.51 11.66 -15.93
CA PHE A 242 -27.16 11.97 -17.19
C PHE A 242 -27.47 10.70 -17.99
N SER A 243 -26.54 9.76 -18.11
CA SER A 243 -26.73 8.46 -18.76
C SER A 243 -27.84 7.65 -18.08
N LYS A 244 -27.89 7.63 -16.74
CA LYS A 244 -28.97 6.99 -15.97
C LYS A 244 -30.33 7.65 -16.26
N ALA A 245 -30.37 8.98 -16.37
CA ALA A 245 -31.59 9.69 -16.74
C ALA A 245 -32.01 9.39 -18.20
N LEU A 246 -31.06 9.29 -19.13
CA LEU A 246 -31.32 8.89 -20.51
C LEU A 246 -31.89 7.47 -20.55
N LEU A 247 -31.33 6.51 -19.83
CA LEU A 247 -31.83 5.13 -19.78
C LEU A 247 -33.29 5.04 -19.29
N ARG A 248 -33.70 5.95 -18.41
CA ARG A 248 -35.09 6.02 -17.88
C ARG A 248 -36.07 6.73 -18.81
N THR A 249 -35.62 7.71 -19.59
CA THR A 249 -36.49 8.63 -20.34
C THR A 249 -36.48 8.43 -21.85
N CYS A 250 -35.39 7.89 -22.40
CA CYS A 250 -35.24 7.62 -23.83
C CYS A 250 -36.19 6.50 -24.26
N THR A 251 -37.03 6.75 -25.26
CA THR A 251 -37.96 5.76 -25.82
C THR A 251 -37.31 4.89 -26.90
N ASP A 252 -36.25 5.38 -27.56
CA ASP A 252 -35.46 4.63 -28.54
C ASP A 252 -34.68 3.49 -27.88
N ALA A 253 -35.03 2.24 -28.23
CA ALA A 253 -34.38 1.03 -27.71
C ALA A 253 -32.97 0.80 -28.27
N GLY A 254 -32.66 1.28 -29.47
CA GLY A 254 -31.32 1.25 -30.04
C GLY A 254 -30.38 2.16 -29.26
N LEU A 255 -30.81 3.41 -29.05
CA LEU A 255 -30.02 4.38 -28.27
C LEU A 255 -29.83 3.95 -26.81
N ARG A 256 -30.85 3.38 -26.15
CA ARG A 256 -30.68 2.83 -24.79
C ARG A 256 -29.64 1.71 -24.75
N ARG A 257 -29.61 0.83 -25.76
CA ARG A 257 -28.58 -0.24 -25.84
C ARG A 257 -27.20 0.34 -26.03
N GLU A 258 -27.05 1.31 -26.94
CA GLU A 258 -25.76 2.01 -27.13
C GLU A 258 -25.25 2.66 -25.84
N ILE A 259 -26.12 3.36 -25.10
CA ILE A 259 -25.77 3.98 -23.81
C ILE A 259 -25.42 2.93 -22.77
N TYR A 260 -26.19 1.84 -22.67
CA TYR A 260 -25.90 0.75 -21.73
C TYR A 260 -24.57 0.06 -22.05
N SER A 261 -24.25 -0.11 -23.34
CA SER A 261 -22.99 -0.70 -23.78
C SER A 261 -21.77 0.14 -23.41
N LEU A 262 -21.90 1.46 -23.15
CA LEU A 262 -20.79 2.27 -22.64
C LEU A 262 -20.30 1.81 -21.28
N SER A 263 -21.21 1.33 -20.42
CA SER A 263 -20.87 0.80 -19.09
C SER A 263 -20.39 -0.65 -19.15
N ASP A 264 -20.72 -1.40 -20.21
CA ASP A 264 -20.33 -2.80 -20.38
C ASP A 264 -18.98 -2.99 -21.11
N CYS A 265 -18.34 -1.91 -21.58
CA CYS A 265 -17.05 -1.95 -22.30
C CYS A 265 -15.89 -2.61 -21.52
N ASP A 266 -16.03 -2.82 -20.20
CA ASP A 266 -15.01 -3.47 -19.39
C ASP A 266 -15.03 -5.01 -19.46
N LYS A 267 -16.10 -5.64 -19.98
CA LYS A 267 -16.22 -7.10 -19.95
C LYS A 267 -15.44 -7.83 -21.06
N ASP A 268 -15.14 -7.14 -22.15
CA ASP A 268 -14.46 -7.72 -23.33
C ASP A 268 -12.99 -7.28 -23.45
N ARG A 269 -12.44 -6.59 -22.46
CA ARG A 269 -10.99 -6.37 -22.39
C ARG A 269 -10.35 -7.69 -21.98
N ASP A 270 -9.97 -8.48 -22.99
CA ASP A 270 -9.13 -9.67 -22.87
C ASP A 270 -8.05 -9.41 -21.82
N ILE A 271 -8.21 -10.03 -20.65
CA ILE A 271 -7.12 -10.13 -19.68
C ILE A 271 -6.03 -10.87 -20.45
N PRO A 272 -4.85 -10.24 -20.71
CA PRO A 272 -3.79 -10.94 -21.41
C PRO A 272 -3.52 -12.24 -20.66
N SER A 273 -3.66 -13.37 -21.37
CA SER A 273 -3.48 -14.70 -20.81
C SER A 273 -2.17 -14.75 -20.01
N LEU A 274 -2.30 -14.97 -18.70
CA LEU A 274 -1.21 -15.05 -17.72
C LEU A 274 -0.21 -16.15 -18.06
#